data_AF-A0A1S0UG02-F1
#
_entry.id   AF-A0A1S0UG02-F1
#
_cell.length_a   1.000
_cell.length_b   1.000
_cell.length_c   1.000
_cell.angle_alpha   90.00
_cell.angle_beta   90.00
_cell.angle_gamma   90.00
#
_symmetry.space_group_name_H-M   'P 1'
#
loop_
_entity.id
_entity.type
_entity.pdbx_description
1 polymer ?
#
loop_
_entity_poly.entity_id
_entity_poly.type
_entity_poly.pdbx_seq_one_letter_code
_entity_poly.pdbx_strand_id
1 'polypeptide(L)'
;MNAKMDPCENFYEYACGNWIKEHPIPDDAPSVSNFENLGQDLELALKGLLEQKNIEGLDGDAVRKARTFYQLCLNETAIMSTWRKVFDDVVESFGGWPSLGKVNEKPRIPIEQMYGVMVAKFKSDSLFKATVQPDDKNSQQNVLLIDQPALNLFARDFYILPETQEERLAYKTLIRDALILLDARVEAFSRDFDEILQFETDLANLTLSEDLRHDIAELYNKMTIEQMTKEFPNFNWLLFFSTIFQTIGSSNEKIIVINDTTEVVIYGLEFIKKLDELLPKYDKRFD
;
A
#
# COMPACT_ATOMS: atom_id res chain seq x y z
N MET A 1 -29.92 -25.43 -4.33
CA MET A 1 -29.78 -26.85 -4.70
C MET A 1 -30.44 -27.14 -6.03
N ASN A 2 -29.73 -27.82 -6.94
CA ASN A 2 -30.23 -28.43 -8.16
C ASN A 2 -30.36 -29.95 -7.96
N ALA A 3 -31.55 -30.39 -7.51
CA ALA A 3 -31.83 -31.79 -7.18
C ALA A 3 -31.75 -32.78 -8.36
N LYS A 4 -31.61 -32.28 -9.60
CA LYS A 4 -31.51 -33.12 -10.81
C LYS A 4 -30.09 -33.64 -11.06
N MET A 5 -29.09 -33.11 -10.34
CA MET A 5 -27.70 -33.53 -10.48
C MET A 5 -27.35 -34.60 -9.45
N ASP A 6 -26.51 -35.55 -9.84
CA ASP A 6 -25.98 -36.54 -8.92
C ASP A 6 -24.91 -35.89 -8.02
N PRO A 7 -25.09 -35.86 -6.68
CA PRO A 7 -24.09 -35.33 -5.76
C PRO A 7 -22.74 -36.07 -5.81
N CYS A 8 -22.70 -37.34 -6.24
CA CYS A 8 -21.46 -38.11 -6.37
C CYS A 8 -20.66 -37.73 -7.62
N GLU A 9 -21.31 -37.17 -8.64
CA GLU A 9 -20.66 -36.71 -9.88
C GLU A 9 -20.23 -35.24 -9.78
N ASN A 10 -21.12 -34.38 -9.30
CA ASN A 10 -20.83 -32.96 -9.11
C ASN A 10 -21.61 -32.38 -7.92
N PHE A 11 -21.01 -32.50 -6.74
CA PHE A 11 -21.60 -32.01 -5.51
C PHE A 11 -21.85 -30.49 -5.52
N TYR A 12 -21.00 -29.72 -6.19
CA TYR A 12 -21.14 -28.26 -6.25
C TYR A 12 -22.37 -27.85 -7.05
N GLU A 13 -22.59 -28.40 -8.24
CA GLU A 13 -23.80 -28.11 -9.02
C GLU A 13 -25.05 -28.64 -8.29
N TYR A 14 -24.98 -29.82 -7.66
CA TYR A 14 -26.09 -30.31 -6.83
C TYR A 14 -26.44 -29.31 -5.73
N ALA A 15 -25.48 -28.86 -4.94
CA ALA A 15 -25.74 -27.95 -3.81
C ALA A 15 -26.10 -26.52 -4.27
N CYS A 16 -25.38 -25.97 -5.24
CA CYS A 16 -25.37 -24.53 -5.57
C CYS A 16 -25.97 -24.19 -6.94
N GLY A 17 -26.17 -25.15 -7.84
CA GLY A 17 -26.43 -24.88 -9.26
C GLY A 17 -27.64 -23.99 -9.57
N ASN A 18 -28.74 -24.14 -8.83
CA ASN A 18 -29.89 -23.24 -8.98
C ASN A 18 -29.64 -21.84 -8.40
N TRP A 19 -28.84 -21.73 -7.34
CA TRP A 19 -28.52 -20.44 -6.73
C TRP A 19 -27.73 -19.55 -7.71
N ILE A 20 -26.73 -20.13 -8.40
CA ILE A 20 -25.91 -19.41 -9.39
C ILE A 20 -26.78 -18.86 -10.55
N LYS A 21 -27.81 -19.60 -10.97
CA LYS A 21 -28.72 -19.17 -12.04
C LYS A 21 -29.63 -18.02 -11.60
N GLU A 22 -29.98 -17.98 -10.32
CA GLU A 22 -30.88 -16.97 -9.74
C GLU A 22 -30.13 -15.73 -9.26
N HIS A 23 -28.80 -15.81 -9.08
CA HIS A 23 -27.95 -14.73 -8.58
C HIS A 23 -26.83 -14.43 -9.60
N PRO A 24 -27.15 -13.74 -10.71
CA PRO A 24 -26.12 -13.25 -11.62
C PRO A 24 -25.23 -12.23 -10.91
N ILE A 25 -23.96 -12.15 -11.31
CA ILE A 25 -23.01 -11.17 -10.77
C ILE A 25 -23.50 -9.76 -11.19
N PRO A 26 -23.75 -8.85 -10.21
CA PRO A 26 -24.12 -7.46 -10.51
C PRO A 26 -23.02 -6.68 -11.23
N ASP A 27 -23.39 -5.61 -11.94
CA ASP A 27 -22.45 -4.77 -12.70
C ASP A 27 -21.39 -4.07 -11.82
N ASP A 28 -21.71 -3.84 -10.54
CA ASP A 28 -20.86 -3.17 -9.55
C ASP A 28 -20.05 -4.14 -8.67
N ALA A 29 -20.11 -5.45 -8.93
CA ALA A 29 -19.44 -6.47 -8.14
C ALA A 29 -18.56 -7.39 -9.00
N PRO A 30 -17.36 -7.76 -8.52
CA PRO A 30 -16.51 -8.73 -9.24
C PRO A 30 -16.99 -10.18 -9.07
N SER A 31 -17.84 -10.45 -8.06
CA SER A 31 -18.36 -11.79 -7.76
C SER A 31 -19.62 -11.72 -6.90
N VAL A 32 -20.34 -12.85 -6.77
CA VAL A 32 -21.52 -12.97 -5.91
C VAL A 32 -21.53 -14.33 -5.21
N SER A 33 -21.71 -14.33 -3.90
CA SER A 33 -21.92 -15.53 -3.07
C SER A 33 -22.78 -15.18 -1.85
N ASN A 34 -23.08 -16.18 -1.02
CA ASN A 34 -23.77 -15.94 0.25
C ASN A 34 -22.96 -15.07 1.22
N PHE A 35 -21.64 -15.02 1.09
CA PHE A 35 -20.79 -14.16 1.92
C PHE A 35 -20.93 -12.68 1.53
N GLU A 36 -20.97 -12.37 0.23
CA GLU A 36 -21.21 -11.01 -0.27
C GLU A 36 -22.60 -10.54 0.11
N ASN A 37 -23.63 -11.39 0.00
CA ASN A 37 -24.98 -11.06 0.45
C ASN A 37 -25.01 -10.70 1.95
N LEU A 38 -24.36 -11.50 2.79
CA LEU A 38 -24.26 -11.21 4.23
C LEU A 38 -23.46 -9.92 4.50
N GLY A 39 -22.42 -9.66 3.70
CA GLY A 39 -21.65 -8.43 3.75
C GLY A 39 -22.51 -7.20 3.48
N GLN A 40 -23.35 -7.25 2.43
CA GLN A 40 -24.29 -6.18 2.08
C GLN A 40 -25.32 -5.93 3.20
N ASP A 41 -25.90 -6.99 3.77
CA ASP A 41 -26.83 -6.87 4.91
C ASP A 41 -26.15 -6.19 6.13
N LEU A 42 -24.89 -6.55 6.39
CA LEU A 42 -24.10 -5.94 7.45
C LEU A 42 -23.81 -4.46 7.15
N GLU A 43 -23.42 -4.12 5.92
CA GLU A 43 -23.19 -2.74 5.50
C GLU A 43 -24.43 -1.86 5.65
N LEU A 44 -25.61 -2.38 5.30
CA LEU A 44 -26.90 -1.70 5.51
C LEU A 44 -27.18 -1.46 7.01
N ALA A 45 -26.91 -2.45 7.86
CA ALA A 45 -27.04 -2.29 9.30
C ALA A 45 -26.07 -1.24 9.85
N LEU A 46 -24.80 -1.27 9.42
CA LEU A 46 -23.77 -0.30 9.82
C LEU A 46 -24.11 1.12 9.36
N LYS A 47 -24.58 1.28 8.12
CA LYS A 47 -25.10 2.55 7.59
C LYS A 47 -26.20 3.10 8.50
N GLY A 48 -27.17 2.26 8.88
CA GLY A 48 -28.24 2.64 9.79
C GLY A 48 -27.73 3.12 11.16
N LEU A 49 -26.67 2.53 11.69
CA LEU A 49 -26.04 2.94 12.96
C LEU A 49 -25.24 4.23 12.84
N LEU A 50 -24.57 4.43 11.71
CA LEU A 50 -23.69 5.60 11.47
C LEU A 50 -24.47 6.87 11.11
N GLU A 51 -25.68 6.74 10.55
CA GLU A 51 -26.55 7.86 10.20
C GLU A 51 -27.40 8.37 11.37
N GLN A 52 -27.43 7.64 12.48
CA GLN A 52 -28.11 8.08 13.69
C GLN A 52 -27.46 9.34 14.27
N LYS A 53 -28.28 10.19 14.90
CA LYS A 53 -27.78 11.32 15.67
C LYS A 53 -27.06 10.82 16.90
N ASN A 54 -26.01 11.55 17.28
CA ASN A 54 -25.35 11.32 18.56
C ASN A 54 -26.32 11.57 19.73
N ILE A 55 -26.33 10.65 20.67
CA ILE A 55 -27.13 10.69 21.90
C ILE A 55 -26.22 11.18 23.01
N GLU A 56 -26.51 12.39 23.51
CA GLU A 56 -25.75 13.00 24.60
C GLU A 56 -25.82 12.15 25.87
N GLY A 57 -24.67 11.97 26.53
CA GLY A 57 -24.55 11.15 27.74
C GLY A 57 -24.52 9.63 27.51
N LEU A 58 -24.84 9.14 26.31
CA LEU A 58 -24.75 7.72 25.94
C LEU A 58 -23.58 7.44 25.00
N ASP A 59 -23.39 8.28 23.97
CA ASP A 59 -22.35 8.06 22.97
C ASP A 59 -20.98 8.58 23.42
N GLY A 60 -20.06 7.65 23.64
CA GLY A 60 -18.66 7.94 23.89
C GLY A 60 -17.96 8.59 22.68
N ASP A 61 -16.77 9.15 22.91
CA ASP A 61 -16.00 9.84 21.86
C ASP A 61 -15.73 8.97 20.62
N ALA A 62 -15.53 7.66 20.81
CA ALA A 62 -15.26 6.73 19.71
C ALA A 62 -16.44 6.64 18.72
N VAL A 63 -17.67 6.49 19.22
CA VAL A 63 -18.89 6.43 18.40
C VAL A 63 -19.11 7.77 17.70
N ARG A 64 -18.91 8.88 18.43
CA ARG A 64 -19.03 10.22 17.85
C ARG A 64 -18.04 10.44 16.70
N LYS A 65 -16.77 10.06 16.88
CA LYS A 65 -15.73 10.15 15.83
C LYS A 65 -16.08 9.28 14.63
N ALA A 66 -16.54 8.05 14.83
CA ALA A 66 -16.92 7.16 13.73
C ALA A 66 -18.07 7.74 12.89
N ARG A 67 -19.13 8.25 13.54
CA ARG A 67 -20.25 8.90 12.86
C ARG A 67 -19.86 10.18 12.14
N THR A 68 -19.03 11.03 12.77
CA THR A 68 -18.50 12.23 12.12
C THR A 68 -17.65 11.87 10.91
N PHE A 69 -16.77 10.87 11.01
CA PHE A 69 -15.95 10.41 9.90
C PHE A 69 -16.81 9.90 8.73
N TYR A 70 -17.85 9.11 9.02
CA TYR A 70 -18.83 8.68 8.01
C TYR A 70 -19.51 9.86 7.31
N GLN A 71 -19.98 10.87 8.05
CA GLN A 71 -20.61 12.07 7.49
C GLN A 71 -19.63 12.89 6.62
N LEU A 72 -18.37 12.98 7.01
CA LEU A 72 -17.33 13.65 6.22
C LEU A 72 -17.07 12.92 4.90
N CYS A 73 -17.08 11.57 4.92
CA CYS A 73 -16.89 10.74 3.73
C CYS A 73 -18.01 10.92 2.70
N LEU A 74 -19.25 11.13 3.15
CA LEU A 74 -20.40 11.33 2.26
C LEU A 74 -20.56 12.77 1.73
N ASN A 75 -19.82 13.74 2.27
CA ASN A 75 -19.98 15.13 1.88
C ASN A 75 -19.18 15.44 0.60
N GLU A 76 -19.67 14.93 -0.53
CA GLU A 76 -19.05 15.11 -1.85
C GLU A 76 -18.83 16.58 -2.22
N THR A 77 -19.74 17.48 -1.82
CA THR A 77 -19.59 18.92 -2.09
C THR A 77 -18.37 19.51 -1.39
N ALA A 78 -18.16 19.17 -0.10
CA ALA A 78 -16.98 19.60 0.63
C ALA A 78 -15.69 18.98 0.06
N ILE A 79 -15.73 17.70 -0.34
CA ILE A 79 -14.59 17.01 -0.95
C ILE A 79 -14.24 17.69 -2.28
N MET A 80 -15.20 17.83 -3.20
CA MET A 80 -14.97 18.42 -4.52
C MET A 80 -14.52 19.88 -4.48
N SER A 81 -14.88 20.63 -3.44
CA SER A 81 -14.43 22.03 -3.27
C SER A 81 -13.04 22.17 -2.65
N THR A 82 -12.48 21.11 -2.02
CA THR A 82 -11.22 21.20 -1.27
C THR A 82 -10.14 20.20 -1.67
N TRP A 83 -10.49 19.14 -2.42
CA TRP A 83 -9.60 18.00 -2.70
C TRP A 83 -8.24 18.42 -3.24
N ARG A 84 -8.19 19.37 -4.20
CA ARG A 84 -6.95 19.77 -4.86
C ARG A 84 -5.97 20.37 -3.87
N LYS A 85 -6.45 21.30 -3.04
CA LYS A 85 -5.63 21.94 -2.02
C LYS A 85 -5.10 20.92 -1.01
N VAL A 86 -5.97 20.04 -0.52
CA VAL A 86 -5.58 19.00 0.45
C VAL A 86 -4.54 18.05 -0.15
N PHE A 87 -4.71 17.67 -1.41
CA PHE A 87 -3.75 16.85 -2.14
C PHE A 87 -2.39 17.54 -2.26
N ASP A 88 -2.36 18.79 -2.70
CA ASP A 88 -1.11 19.56 -2.83
C ASP A 88 -0.40 19.74 -1.48
N ASP A 89 -1.15 20.09 -0.43
CA ASP A 89 -0.62 20.23 0.94
C ASP A 89 0.01 18.91 1.43
N VAL A 90 -0.62 17.78 1.13
CA VAL A 90 -0.11 16.44 1.48
C VAL A 90 1.14 16.09 0.68
N VAL A 91 1.12 16.27 -0.64
CA VAL A 91 2.27 15.99 -1.53
C VAL A 91 3.48 16.83 -1.14
N GLU A 92 3.28 18.10 -0.86
CA GLU A 92 4.33 19.00 -0.39
C GLU A 92 4.88 18.58 0.98
N SER A 93 4.03 18.02 1.87
CA SER A 93 4.44 17.63 3.22
C SER A 93 5.51 16.52 3.28
N PHE A 94 5.73 15.79 2.16
CA PHE A 94 6.77 14.78 2.05
C PHE A 94 7.77 15.05 0.91
N GLY A 95 7.85 16.28 0.39
CA GLY A 95 8.91 16.68 -0.54
C GLY A 95 8.49 16.82 -2.00
N GLY A 96 7.19 16.66 -2.30
CA GLY A 96 6.62 16.91 -3.62
C GLY A 96 6.59 15.69 -4.54
N TRP A 97 6.07 15.89 -5.75
CA TRP A 97 6.06 14.89 -6.82
C TRP A 97 6.67 15.53 -8.09
N PRO A 98 7.82 15.05 -8.59
CA PRO A 98 8.51 15.67 -9.73
C PRO A 98 7.66 15.88 -11.00
N SER A 99 6.66 15.02 -11.23
CA SER A 99 5.71 15.13 -12.34
C SER A 99 4.84 16.39 -12.26
N LEU A 100 4.60 16.89 -11.04
CA LEU A 100 3.82 18.09 -10.73
C LEU A 100 4.69 19.34 -10.45
N GLY A 101 5.99 19.15 -10.21
CA GLY A 101 6.95 20.22 -9.93
C GLY A 101 7.43 20.98 -11.17
N LYS A 102 8.33 21.96 -10.97
CA LYS A 102 8.92 22.74 -12.08
C LYS A 102 9.95 21.91 -12.87
N VAL A 103 10.21 22.33 -14.11
CA VAL A 103 11.28 21.73 -14.94
C VAL A 103 12.62 21.85 -14.21
N ASN A 104 13.35 20.74 -14.08
CA ASN A 104 14.66 20.67 -13.42
C ASN A 104 14.67 21.12 -11.95
N GLU A 105 13.53 21.04 -11.27
CA GLU A 105 13.48 21.23 -9.82
C GLU A 105 14.15 20.04 -9.14
N LYS A 106 15.15 20.32 -8.30
CA LYS A 106 15.85 19.27 -7.54
C LYS A 106 14.98 18.79 -6.37
N PRO A 107 15.11 17.51 -5.97
CA PRO A 107 14.46 17.02 -4.75
C PRO A 107 14.84 17.87 -3.55
N ARG A 108 13.84 18.28 -2.75
CA ARG A 108 14.06 19.13 -1.57
C ARG A 108 14.62 18.36 -0.38
N ILE A 109 14.33 17.06 -0.34
CA ILE A 109 14.75 16.14 0.70
C ILE A 109 15.26 14.84 0.08
N PRO A 110 16.13 14.08 0.78
CA PRO A 110 16.54 12.75 0.34
C PRO A 110 15.36 11.78 0.23
N ILE A 111 15.47 10.80 -0.67
CA ILE A 111 14.41 9.80 -0.89
C ILE A 111 14.10 8.99 0.38
N GLU A 112 15.11 8.77 1.22
CA GLU A 112 14.98 8.09 2.51
C GLU A 112 14.07 8.85 3.47
N GLN A 113 14.17 10.20 3.46
CA GLN A 113 13.33 11.04 4.30
C GLN A 113 11.91 11.12 3.73
N MET A 114 11.77 11.31 2.41
CA MET A 114 10.48 11.27 1.72
C MET A 114 9.74 9.96 2.02
N TYR A 115 10.41 8.83 1.77
CA TYR A 115 9.83 7.51 1.95
C TYR A 115 9.53 7.22 3.42
N GLY A 116 10.40 7.62 4.35
CA GLY A 116 10.16 7.51 5.79
C GLY A 116 8.90 8.25 6.25
N VAL A 117 8.66 9.47 5.75
CA VAL A 117 7.41 10.22 6.03
C VAL A 117 6.20 9.50 5.42
N MET A 118 6.34 8.97 4.19
CA MET A 118 5.26 8.25 3.51
C MET A 118 4.86 6.97 4.26
N VAL A 119 5.84 6.20 4.72
CA VAL A 119 5.62 5.01 5.56
C VAL A 119 4.93 5.39 6.87
N ALA A 120 5.46 6.39 7.58
CA ALA A 120 4.95 6.76 8.91
C ALA A 120 3.54 7.34 8.91
N LYS A 121 3.20 8.16 7.90
CA LYS A 121 1.91 8.87 7.85
C LYS A 121 0.86 8.18 7.00
N PHE A 122 1.27 7.51 5.92
CA PHE A 122 0.36 6.99 4.90
C PHE A 122 0.45 5.48 4.73
N LYS A 123 1.29 4.78 5.53
CA LYS A 123 1.54 3.33 5.40
C LYS A 123 1.96 2.94 3.98
N SER A 124 2.74 3.82 3.33
CA SER A 124 3.24 3.55 1.98
C SER A 124 4.11 2.30 1.96
N ASP A 125 3.94 1.53 0.88
CA ASP A 125 4.65 0.27 0.63
C ASP A 125 5.08 0.22 -0.84
N SER A 126 5.78 1.27 -1.30
CA SER A 126 6.05 1.51 -2.73
C SER A 126 7.46 1.11 -3.18
N LEU A 127 8.45 1.08 -2.27
CA LEU A 127 9.81 0.59 -2.55
C LEU A 127 10.05 -0.75 -1.87
N PHE A 128 9.71 -0.82 -0.59
CA PHE A 128 9.79 -2.00 0.26
C PHE A 128 8.88 -1.79 1.47
N LYS A 129 8.34 -2.86 2.02
CA LYS A 129 7.50 -2.80 3.21
C LYS A 129 8.36 -2.50 4.41
N ALA A 130 7.91 -1.59 5.27
CA ALA A 130 8.52 -1.33 6.56
C ALA A 130 7.44 -1.23 7.64
N THR A 131 7.58 -1.98 8.73
CA THR A 131 6.59 -2.02 9.80
C THR A 131 7.20 -2.38 11.16
N VAL A 132 6.36 -2.35 12.19
CA VAL A 132 6.68 -2.81 13.54
C VAL A 132 5.75 -3.98 13.85
N GLN A 133 6.33 -5.12 14.22
CA GLN A 133 5.56 -6.31 14.61
C GLN A 133 6.25 -7.04 15.78
N PRO A 134 5.57 -7.99 16.45
CA PRO A 134 6.23 -8.90 17.38
C PRO A 134 7.39 -9.65 16.70
N ASP A 135 8.51 -9.85 17.42
CA ASP A 135 9.64 -10.63 16.91
C ASP A 135 9.25 -12.13 16.90
N ASP A 136 9.36 -12.81 15.75
CA ASP A 136 9.00 -14.23 15.62
C ASP A 136 9.79 -15.13 16.58
N LYS A 137 11.03 -14.74 16.92
CA LYS A 137 11.88 -15.48 17.87
C LYS A 137 11.70 -15.01 19.31
N ASN A 138 11.03 -13.88 19.55
CA ASN A 138 10.72 -13.38 20.89
C ASN A 138 9.46 -12.49 20.89
N SER A 139 8.28 -13.11 21.00
CA SER A 139 6.98 -12.43 20.94
C SER A 139 6.69 -11.45 22.09
N GLN A 140 7.56 -11.37 23.11
CA GLN A 140 7.46 -10.36 24.17
C GLN A 140 8.01 -8.99 23.74
N GLN A 141 8.69 -8.93 22.60
CA GLN A 141 9.32 -7.71 22.08
C GLN A 141 8.82 -7.43 20.67
N ASN A 142 8.78 -6.14 20.32
CA ASN A 142 8.56 -5.72 18.95
C ASN A 142 9.90 -5.47 18.26
N VAL A 143 9.92 -5.68 16.96
CA VAL A 143 11.09 -5.44 16.10
C VAL A 143 10.68 -4.68 14.84
N LEU A 144 11.64 -3.96 14.26
CA LEU A 144 11.47 -3.40 12.92
C LEU A 144 11.52 -4.54 11.92
N LEU A 145 10.54 -4.60 11.02
CA LEU A 145 10.50 -5.55 9.91
C LEU A 145 10.57 -4.80 8.59
N ILE A 146 11.43 -5.27 7.68
CA ILE A 146 11.35 -4.93 6.26
C ILE A 146 11.14 -6.15 5.37
N ASP A 147 10.47 -5.94 4.25
CA ASP A 147 10.11 -6.99 3.31
C ASP A 147 9.94 -6.42 1.89
N GLN A 148 9.76 -7.28 0.89
CA GLN A 148 9.34 -6.86 -0.45
C GLN A 148 7.99 -6.13 -0.39
N PRO A 149 7.74 -5.19 -1.31
CA PRO A 149 6.53 -4.39 -1.29
C PRO A 149 5.32 -5.18 -1.81
N ALA A 150 4.12 -4.70 -1.46
CA ALA A 150 2.93 -5.01 -2.24
C ALA A 150 3.05 -4.36 -3.64
N LEU A 151 2.64 -5.10 -4.68
CA LEU A 151 2.64 -4.59 -6.05
C LEU A 151 1.29 -3.98 -6.42
N ASN A 152 1.31 -2.87 -7.16
CA ASN A 152 0.09 -2.16 -7.55
C ASN A 152 -0.77 -2.98 -8.54
N LEU A 153 -0.12 -3.69 -9.47
CA LEU A 153 -0.80 -4.56 -10.45
C LEU A 153 -0.94 -6.00 -9.92
N PHE A 154 -1.60 -6.16 -8.77
CA PHE A 154 -1.94 -7.45 -8.12
C PHE A 154 -0.76 -8.34 -7.72
N ALA A 155 -0.04 -8.91 -8.69
CA ALA A 155 1.04 -9.85 -8.50
C ALA A 155 2.14 -9.67 -9.57
N ARG A 156 3.32 -10.22 -9.28
CA ARG A 156 4.49 -10.16 -10.16
C ARG A 156 4.18 -10.57 -11.60
N ASP A 157 3.39 -11.62 -11.76
CA ASP A 157 3.05 -12.19 -13.06
C ASP A 157 2.35 -11.19 -13.98
N PHE A 158 1.56 -10.27 -13.44
CA PHE A 158 0.90 -9.24 -14.24
C PHE A 158 1.87 -8.26 -14.89
N TYR A 159 3.07 -8.08 -14.34
CA TYR A 159 4.11 -7.23 -14.94
C TYR A 159 4.91 -7.94 -16.04
N ILE A 160 4.98 -9.27 -16.02
CA ILE A 160 5.96 -10.04 -16.82
C ILE A 160 5.29 -10.88 -17.90
N LEU A 161 4.15 -11.51 -17.60
CA LEU A 161 3.55 -12.51 -18.48
C LEU A 161 2.92 -11.87 -19.72
N PRO A 162 3.14 -12.39 -20.93
CA PRO A 162 2.52 -11.86 -22.14
C PRO A 162 0.99 -11.77 -22.08
N GLU A 163 0.36 -12.71 -21.37
CA GLU A 163 -1.10 -12.86 -21.25
C GLU A 163 -1.76 -11.67 -20.54
N THR A 164 -1.05 -10.97 -19.68
CA THR A 164 -1.58 -9.85 -18.88
C THR A 164 -1.33 -8.47 -19.52
N GLN A 165 -1.22 -8.45 -20.85
CA GLN A 165 -0.93 -7.22 -21.61
C GLN A 165 -2.06 -6.19 -21.49
N GLU A 166 -3.32 -6.63 -21.44
CA GLU A 166 -4.48 -5.73 -21.34
C GLU A 166 -4.50 -5.02 -19.98
N GLU A 167 -4.22 -5.73 -18.89
CA GLU A 167 -4.14 -5.18 -17.54
C GLU A 167 -2.99 -4.17 -17.41
N ARG A 168 -1.81 -4.49 -17.97
CA ARG A 168 -0.70 -3.54 -18.02
C ARG A 168 -1.07 -2.27 -18.79
N LEU A 169 -1.77 -2.40 -19.91
CA LEU A 169 -2.20 -1.26 -20.71
C LEU A 169 -3.25 -0.41 -19.98
N ALA A 170 -4.19 -1.05 -19.28
CA ALA A 170 -5.17 -0.37 -18.44
C ALA A 170 -4.49 0.39 -17.29
N TYR A 171 -3.53 -0.24 -16.61
CA TYR A 171 -2.78 0.39 -15.52
C TYR A 171 -1.94 1.58 -16.02
N LYS A 172 -1.27 1.44 -17.17
CA LYS A 172 -0.56 2.53 -17.83
C LYS A 172 -1.49 3.71 -18.15
N THR A 173 -2.71 3.40 -18.63
CA THR A 173 -3.74 4.39 -18.92
C THR A 173 -4.19 5.11 -17.66
N LEU A 174 -4.39 4.37 -16.56
CA LEU A 174 -4.73 4.94 -15.25
C LEU A 174 -3.66 5.91 -14.75
N ILE A 175 -2.36 5.55 -14.82
CA ILE A 175 -1.26 6.43 -14.42
C ILE A 175 -1.29 7.72 -15.26
N ARG A 176 -1.43 7.60 -16.58
CA ARG A 176 -1.52 8.76 -17.48
C ARG A 176 -2.70 9.66 -17.12
N ASP A 177 -3.89 9.10 -16.94
CA ASP A 177 -5.10 9.86 -16.69
C ASP A 177 -5.08 10.52 -15.30
N ALA A 178 -4.47 9.86 -14.29
CA ALA A 178 -4.21 10.47 -13.00
C ALA A 178 -3.22 11.65 -13.10
N LEU A 179 -2.14 11.51 -13.88
CA LEU A 179 -1.21 12.62 -14.12
C LEU A 179 -1.90 13.80 -14.81
N ILE A 180 -2.77 13.55 -15.80
CA ILE A 180 -3.55 14.59 -16.47
C ILE A 180 -4.52 15.26 -15.49
N LEU A 181 -5.24 14.48 -14.68
CA LEU A 181 -6.16 15.00 -13.66
C LEU A 181 -5.46 15.90 -12.64
N LEU A 182 -4.19 15.61 -12.36
CA LEU A 182 -3.36 16.36 -11.41
C LEU A 182 -2.60 17.53 -12.06
N ASP A 183 -2.91 17.87 -13.32
CA ASP A 183 -2.28 18.94 -14.09
C ASP A 183 -0.76 18.76 -14.24
N ALA A 184 -0.30 17.50 -14.37
CA ALA A 184 1.09 17.22 -14.70
C ALA A 184 1.48 17.85 -16.05
N ARG A 185 2.73 18.29 -16.15
CA ARG A 185 3.25 18.93 -17.37
C ARG A 185 3.16 17.96 -18.56
N VAL A 186 2.93 18.49 -19.76
CA VAL A 186 2.72 17.67 -20.96
C VAL A 186 3.90 16.75 -21.26
N GLU A 187 5.10 17.29 -21.10
CA GLU A 187 6.35 16.57 -21.28
C GLU A 187 6.58 15.54 -20.17
N ALA A 188 6.08 15.82 -18.95
CA ALA A 188 6.19 14.92 -17.81
C ALA A 188 5.23 13.73 -17.96
N PHE A 189 3.94 13.93 -18.23
CA PHE A 189 3.05 12.78 -18.35
C PHE A 189 3.43 11.90 -19.55
N SER A 190 3.90 12.45 -20.67
CA SER A 190 4.27 11.66 -21.86
C SER A 190 5.45 10.69 -21.64
N ARG A 191 6.22 10.88 -20.56
CA ARG A 191 7.42 10.10 -20.22
C ARG A 191 7.25 9.36 -18.90
N ASP A 192 6.76 10.05 -17.87
CA ASP A 192 6.74 9.55 -16.50
C ASP A 192 5.86 8.31 -16.35
N PHE A 193 4.75 8.16 -17.10
CA PHE A 193 3.98 6.92 -17.02
C PHE A 193 4.77 5.70 -17.51
N ASP A 194 5.65 5.88 -18.51
CA ASP A 194 6.49 4.79 -19.06
C ASP A 194 7.60 4.45 -18.07
N GLU A 195 8.25 5.48 -17.51
CA GLU A 195 9.31 5.30 -16.51
C GLU A 195 8.78 4.70 -15.20
N ILE A 196 7.59 5.12 -14.74
CA ILE A 196 6.93 4.52 -13.56
C ILE A 196 6.63 3.05 -13.81
N LEU A 197 6.01 2.70 -14.94
CA LEU A 197 5.70 1.31 -15.24
C LEU A 197 6.97 0.46 -15.41
N GLN A 198 8.02 1.01 -16.01
CA GLN A 198 9.30 0.33 -16.14
C GLN A 198 9.95 0.08 -14.77
N PHE A 199 9.99 1.09 -13.90
CA PHE A 199 10.51 0.96 -12.54
C PHE A 199 9.73 -0.10 -11.75
N GLU A 200 8.39 -0.06 -11.78
CA GLU A 200 7.56 -1.06 -11.11
C GLU A 200 7.78 -2.47 -11.69
N THR A 201 7.99 -2.60 -13.00
CA THR A 201 8.30 -3.88 -13.65
C THR A 201 9.64 -4.43 -13.19
N ASP A 202 10.66 -3.57 -13.12
CA ASP A 202 11.98 -3.95 -12.61
C ASP A 202 11.90 -4.37 -11.14
N LEU A 203 11.15 -3.63 -10.33
CA LEU A 203 10.91 -3.93 -8.92
C LEU A 203 10.18 -5.26 -8.74
N ALA A 204 9.10 -5.50 -9.51
CA ALA A 204 8.34 -6.75 -9.51
C ALA A 204 9.23 -7.94 -9.88
N ASN A 205 10.18 -7.77 -10.80
CA ASN A 205 11.14 -8.81 -11.16
C ASN A 205 12.09 -9.21 -10.03
N LEU A 206 12.30 -8.34 -9.03
CA LEU A 206 13.12 -8.65 -7.86
C LEU A 206 12.36 -9.46 -6.80
N THR A 207 11.03 -9.36 -6.78
CA THR A 207 10.18 -10.01 -5.78
C THR A 207 10.19 -11.54 -5.91
N LEU A 208 10.06 -12.22 -4.78
CA LEU A 208 9.80 -13.65 -4.75
C LEU A 208 8.28 -13.88 -4.86
N SER A 209 7.91 -14.96 -5.55
CA SER A 209 6.50 -15.39 -5.60
C SER A 209 6.04 -15.92 -4.24
N GLU A 210 4.74 -15.83 -3.97
CA GLU A 210 4.16 -16.19 -2.67
C GLU A 210 4.41 -17.66 -2.29
N ASP A 211 4.48 -18.57 -3.29
CA ASP A 211 4.74 -19.98 -3.07
C ASP A 211 6.13 -20.27 -2.47
N LEU A 212 7.12 -19.41 -2.78
CA LEU A 212 8.48 -19.49 -2.25
C LEU A 212 8.62 -18.82 -0.88
N ARG A 213 7.56 -18.20 -0.36
CA ARG A 213 7.58 -17.38 0.87
C ARG A 213 6.77 -18.00 2.02
N HIS A 214 6.35 -19.25 1.89
CA HIS A 214 5.53 -19.92 2.90
C HIS A 214 6.27 -20.27 4.21
N ASP A 215 7.59 -20.47 4.17
CA ASP A 215 8.38 -20.78 5.37
C ASP A 215 8.99 -19.51 5.99
N ILE A 216 8.27 -18.95 6.97
CA ILE A 216 8.69 -17.74 7.70
C ILE A 216 10.04 -17.95 8.41
N ALA A 217 10.36 -19.17 8.85
CA ALA A 217 11.62 -19.43 9.54
C ALA A 217 12.82 -19.30 8.59
N GLU A 218 12.65 -19.62 7.30
CA GLU A 218 13.67 -19.42 6.26
C GLU A 218 13.81 -17.94 5.86
N LEU A 219 12.73 -17.15 5.97
CA LEU A 219 12.76 -15.71 5.69
C LEU A 219 13.41 -14.89 6.80
N TYR A 220 13.46 -15.40 8.04
CA TYR A 220 13.94 -14.63 9.18
C TYR A 220 15.44 -14.33 9.11
N ASN A 221 15.80 -13.10 8.74
CA ASN A 221 17.17 -12.59 8.79
C ASN A 221 17.20 -11.37 9.69
N LYS A 222 17.99 -11.40 10.76
CA LYS A 222 18.10 -10.29 11.72
C LYS A 222 19.50 -9.70 11.67
N MET A 223 19.57 -8.38 11.48
CA MET A 223 20.84 -7.64 11.45
C MET A 223 20.66 -6.23 12.01
N THR A 224 21.76 -5.58 12.36
CA THR A 224 21.75 -4.18 12.83
C THR A 224 21.72 -3.21 11.65
N ILE A 225 21.28 -1.97 11.88
CA ILE A 225 21.36 -0.90 10.88
C ILE A 225 22.81 -0.69 10.38
N GLU A 226 23.81 -0.88 11.24
CA GLU A 226 25.22 -0.85 10.84
C GLU A 226 25.54 -1.92 9.78
N GLN A 227 25.07 -3.15 9.99
CA GLN A 227 25.26 -4.27 9.07
C GLN A 227 24.51 -4.01 7.76
N MET A 228 23.26 -3.55 7.83
CA MET A 228 22.48 -3.15 6.66
C MET A 228 23.20 -2.09 5.83
N THR A 229 23.77 -1.07 6.47
CA THR A 229 24.48 0.02 5.77
C THR A 229 25.74 -0.48 5.06
N LYS A 230 26.37 -1.55 5.57
CA LYS A 230 27.53 -2.18 4.93
C LYS A 230 27.12 -3.08 3.76
N GLU A 231 26.01 -3.81 3.90
CA GLU A 231 25.54 -4.75 2.87
C GLU A 231 24.76 -4.05 1.75
N PHE A 232 24.00 -3.01 2.07
CA PHE A 232 23.11 -2.25 1.18
C PHE A 232 23.42 -0.74 1.25
N PRO A 233 24.55 -0.29 0.68
CA PRO A 233 25.07 1.07 0.86
C PRO A 233 24.36 2.16 0.03
N ASN A 234 23.51 1.80 -0.94
CA ASN A 234 22.88 2.77 -1.85
C ASN A 234 21.62 3.44 -1.27
N PHE A 235 21.25 3.10 -0.03
CA PHE A 235 20.13 3.69 0.69
C PHE A 235 20.52 4.00 2.15
N ASN A 236 20.25 5.22 2.63
CA ASN A 236 20.56 5.61 4.01
C ASN A 236 19.51 5.08 5.01
N TRP A 237 19.70 3.83 5.44
CA TRP A 237 18.80 3.14 6.38
C TRP A 237 18.60 3.86 7.72
N LEU A 238 19.68 4.41 8.29
CA LEU A 238 19.60 5.14 9.56
C LEU A 238 18.71 6.39 9.42
N LEU A 239 18.88 7.17 8.35
CA LEU A 239 18.05 8.33 8.05
C LEU A 239 16.58 7.92 7.84
N PHE A 240 16.34 6.87 7.07
CA PHE A 240 14.99 6.35 6.83
C PHE A 240 14.27 5.96 8.12
N PHE A 241 14.84 5.08 8.94
CA PHE A 241 14.20 4.63 10.17
C PHE A 241 14.07 5.75 11.20
N SER A 242 15.08 6.61 11.35
CA SER A 242 14.98 7.79 12.22
C SER A 242 13.84 8.71 11.79
N THR A 243 13.61 8.87 10.48
CA THR A 243 12.51 9.67 9.94
C THR A 243 11.15 9.08 10.29
N ILE A 244 11.00 7.74 10.25
CA ILE A 244 9.73 7.07 10.59
C ILE A 244 9.28 7.42 12.01
N PHE A 245 10.21 7.40 12.97
CA PHE A 245 9.91 7.59 14.39
C PHE A 245 10.01 9.04 14.87
N GLN A 246 10.37 10.00 14.00
CA GLN A 246 10.62 11.39 14.38
C GLN A 246 9.43 12.09 15.08
N THR A 247 8.20 11.66 14.78
CA THR A 247 6.97 12.24 15.34
C THR A 247 6.45 11.49 16.57
N ILE A 248 7.02 10.32 16.87
CA ILE A 248 6.60 9.47 17.98
C ILE A 248 7.43 9.85 19.22
N GLY A 249 6.76 10.41 20.24
CA GLY A 249 7.39 10.77 21.51
C GLY A 249 7.40 12.26 21.85
N SER A 250 6.98 13.14 20.93
CA SER A 250 6.90 14.59 21.19
C SER A 250 5.87 14.99 22.26
N SER A 251 5.01 14.08 22.69
CA SER A 251 3.94 14.35 23.67
C SER A 251 4.11 13.67 25.02
N ASN A 252 4.92 12.61 25.17
CA ASN A 252 4.97 11.79 26.39
C ASN A 252 6.36 11.12 26.60
N GLU A 253 7.41 11.89 26.92
CA GLU A 253 8.71 11.53 27.54
C GLU A 253 9.54 10.31 27.06
N LYS A 254 9.02 9.47 26.17
CA LYS A 254 9.70 8.29 25.60
C LYS A 254 9.99 8.58 24.13
N ILE A 255 11.20 9.03 23.89
CA ILE A 255 11.75 9.20 22.55
C ILE A 255 12.22 7.82 22.08
N ILE A 256 11.72 7.38 20.93
CA ILE A 256 12.27 6.20 20.25
C ILE A 256 13.57 6.63 19.59
N VAL A 257 14.69 6.07 20.03
CA VAL A 257 16.02 6.37 19.48
C VAL A 257 16.41 5.24 18.54
N ILE A 258 16.59 5.57 17.26
CA ILE A 258 17.16 4.68 16.25
C ILE A 258 18.65 5.00 16.11
N ASN A 259 19.48 3.97 16.09
CA ASN A 259 20.93 4.06 15.97
C ASN A 259 21.50 2.83 15.23
N ASP A 260 22.81 2.82 15.02
CA ASP A 260 23.51 1.76 14.28
C ASP A 260 23.35 0.36 14.89
N THR A 261 23.10 0.26 16.20
CA THR A 261 22.90 -1.02 16.90
C THR A 261 21.44 -1.48 16.93
N THR A 262 20.52 -0.68 16.37
CA THR A 262 19.11 -1.05 16.27
C THR A 262 18.96 -2.25 15.36
N GLU A 263 18.26 -3.28 15.84
CA GLU A 263 18.06 -4.52 15.10
C GLU A 263 16.82 -4.43 14.19
N VAL A 264 16.96 -4.96 12.97
CA VAL A 264 15.93 -5.05 11.95
C VAL A 264 15.83 -6.50 11.48
N VAL A 265 14.61 -7.02 11.39
CA VAL A 265 14.32 -8.30 10.73
C VAL A 265 13.99 -8.02 9.27
N ILE A 266 14.55 -8.82 8.37
CA ILE A 266 14.45 -8.69 6.93
C ILE A 266 13.92 -10.02 6.39
N TYR A 267 12.65 -10.06 5.98
CA TYR A 267 12.09 -11.22 5.30
C TYR A 267 12.54 -11.30 3.84
N GLY A 268 12.50 -10.16 3.15
CA GLY A 268 12.90 -10.06 1.74
C GLY A 268 14.40 -9.85 1.53
N LEU A 269 15.29 -10.59 2.19
CA LEU A 269 16.75 -10.30 2.14
C LEU A 269 17.30 -10.24 0.71
N GLU A 270 16.97 -11.23 -0.11
CA GLU A 270 17.40 -11.28 -1.52
C GLU A 270 16.74 -10.17 -2.36
N PHE A 271 15.52 -9.77 -2.02
CA PHE A 271 14.87 -8.63 -2.65
C PHE A 271 15.61 -7.32 -2.32
N ILE A 272 15.93 -7.08 -1.04
CA ILE A 272 16.62 -5.86 -0.59
C ILE A 272 18.03 -5.76 -1.19
N LYS A 273 18.77 -6.88 -1.30
CA LYS A 273 20.05 -6.94 -2.02
C LYS A 273 19.93 -6.43 -3.45
N LYS A 274 18.96 -6.98 -4.20
CA LYS A 274 18.75 -6.59 -5.60
C LYS A 274 18.20 -5.17 -5.74
N LEU A 275 17.40 -4.72 -4.77
CA LEU A 275 16.89 -3.36 -4.74
C LEU A 275 18.04 -2.37 -4.57
N ASP A 276 18.99 -2.66 -3.69
CA ASP A 276 20.20 -1.83 -3.51
C ASP A 276 20.99 -1.67 -4.82
N GLU A 277 21.09 -2.72 -5.63
CA GLU A 277 21.70 -2.65 -6.97
C GLU A 277 20.83 -1.93 -8.01
N LEU A 278 19.51 -1.91 -7.83
CA LEU A 278 18.56 -1.28 -8.74
C LEU A 278 18.51 0.24 -8.54
N LEU A 279 18.49 0.70 -7.29
CA LEU A 279 18.29 2.11 -6.93
C LEU A 279 19.22 3.09 -7.70
N PRO A 280 20.54 2.84 -7.84
CA PRO A 280 21.43 3.75 -8.56
C PRO A 280 21.19 3.85 -10.07
N LYS A 281 20.41 2.93 -10.66
CA LYS A 281 20.10 2.93 -12.10
C LYS A 281 19.00 3.92 -12.46
N TYR A 282 18.25 4.40 -11.47
CA TYR A 282 17.17 5.36 -11.62
C TYR A 282 17.60 6.70 -11.04
N ASP A 283 17.24 7.78 -11.74
CA ASP A 283 17.52 9.12 -11.26
C ASP A 283 16.53 9.51 -10.14
N LYS A 284 16.95 10.43 -9.27
CA LYS A 284 16.11 10.94 -8.16
C LYS A 284 15.21 12.11 -8.58
N ARG A 285 15.24 12.48 -9.87
CA ARG A 285 14.58 13.57 -10.60
C ARG A 285 14.84 15.00 -10.11
N PHE A 286 16.03 15.59 -10.25
CA PHE A 286 17.25 15.19 -10.97
C PHE A 286 18.47 15.80 -10.27
N ASP A 287 19.35 14.94 -9.73
CA ASP A 287 20.66 15.28 -9.13
C ASP A 287 21.64 15.90 -10.13
#